data_AF-A0A9N7MJ71-F1
#
_entry.id   AF-A0A9N7MJ71-F1
#
_cell.length_a   1.000
_cell.length_b   1.000
_cell.length_c   1.000
_cell.angle_alpha   90.00
_cell.angle_beta   90.00
_cell.angle_gamma   90.00
#
_symmetry.space_group_name_H-M   'P 1'
#
loop_
_entity.id
_entity.type
_entity.pdbx_description
1 polymer ?
#
loop_
_entity_poly.entity_id
_entity_poly.type
_entity_poly.pdbx_seq_one_letter_code
_entity_poly.pdbx_strand_id
1 'polypeptide(L)'
;MWTKELEKRRALNENEKRNLDEQKKKNELAIMEQTNDDEKMVKLAEEQMRQKELLLKKIIELESELDKKQSLELNIQHMRGAIEEMNHMSTCEEEDMELKKKLEAIEEELNDKEEELDGMESVNQNLIIKERKTNDELQQARQQLLSNFMFIYLSPKIFNDSRTNICVKRMGELDEKPFVKVANIKHGGEDAKAKAAELCSLWEDYLRDPNWHPYKMVVEGETFKEILNEDDEKLKELKTELGTEVYEAVTTALNEMNEYNPSGRYTVKELWNSTEKRKARLGEGIECLLEQWKMHKQPKQRRN
;
A
#
# COMPACT_ATOMS: atom_id res chain seq x y z
N MET A 1 -0.27 -8.11 72.74
CA MET A 1 -1.22 -7.67 71.70
C MET A 1 -0.60 -6.64 70.75
N TRP A 2 0.10 -5.61 71.25
CA TRP A 2 0.76 -4.58 70.43
C TRP A 2 1.82 -5.06 69.44
N THR A 3 2.61 -6.09 69.78
CA THR A 3 3.67 -6.62 68.91
C THR A 3 3.12 -7.26 67.62
N LYS A 4 2.05 -8.04 67.72
CA LYS A 4 1.39 -8.67 66.56
C LYS A 4 0.79 -7.67 65.59
N GLU A 5 0.27 -6.54 66.10
CA GLU A 5 -0.30 -5.47 65.27
C GLU A 5 0.81 -4.73 64.51
N LEU A 6 1.95 -4.50 65.17
CA LEU A 6 3.11 -3.84 64.57
C LEU A 6 3.77 -4.69 63.48
N GLU A 7 3.83 -6.02 63.67
CA GLU A 7 4.29 -6.99 62.66
C GLU A 7 3.37 -7.01 61.43
N LYS A 8 2.04 -7.00 61.61
CA LYS A 8 1.08 -6.93 60.49
C LYS A 8 1.25 -5.66 59.66
N ARG A 9 1.44 -4.50 60.30
CA ARG A 9 1.67 -3.23 59.60
C ARG A 9 2.99 -3.22 58.83
N ARG A 10 4.06 -3.80 59.39
CA ARG A 10 5.34 -3.95 58.67
C ARG A 10 5.19 -4.85 57.44
N ALA A 11 4.52 -6.00 57.60
CA ALA A 11 4.25 -6.91 56.48
C ALA A 11 3.42 -6.25 55.38
N LEU A 12 2.42 -5.44 55.74
CA LEU A 12 1.61 -4.67 54.78
C LEU A 12 2.47 -3.64 54.02
N ASN A 13 3.27 -2.83 54.73
CA ASN A 13 4.18 -1.86 54.11
C ASN A 13 5.22 -2.53 53.19
N GLU A 14 5.77 -3.68 53.58
CA GLU A 14 6.69 -4.44 52.74
C GLU A 14 6.02 -4.98 51.48
N ASN A 15 4.76 -5.40 51.59
CA ASN A 15 3.97 -5.87 50.45
C ASN A 15 3.60 -4.71 49.50
N GLU A 16 3.20 -3.56 50.03
CA GLU A 16 2.94 -2.34 49.24
C GLU A 16 4.21 -1.86 48.52
N LYS A 17 5.36 -1.88 49.20
CA LYS A 17 6.65 -1.55 48.60
C LYS A 17 7.00 -2.51 47.46
N ARG A 18 6.81 -3.83 47.65
CA ARG A 18 7.02 -4.83 46.60
C ARG A 18 6.10 -4.59 45.39
N ASN A 19 4.83 -4.30 45.63
CA ASN A 19 3.87 -4.01 44.57
C ASN A 19 4.23 -2.72 43.80
N LEU A 20 4.64 -1.68 44.50
CA LEU A 20 5.16 -0.44 43.90
C LEU A 20 6.41 -0.69 43.04
N ASP A 21 7.35 -1.49 43.52
CA ASP A 21 8.56 -1.84 42.77
C ASP A 21 8.24 -2.68 41.52
N GLU A 22 7.26 -3.60 41.59
CA GLU A 22 6.78 -4.35 40.43
C GLU A 22 6.06 -3.46 39.41
N GLN A 23 5.22 -2.54 39.86
CA GLN A 23 4.55 -1.57 38.99
C GLN A 23 5.56 -0.64 38.30
N LYS A 24 6.57 -0.15 39.02
CA LYS A 24 7.65 0.64 38.43
C LYS A 24 8.40 -0.12 37.33
N LYS A 25 8.77 -1.38 37.59
CA LYS A 25 9.42 -2.23 36.59
C LYS A 25 8.56 -2.45 35.35
N LYS A 26 7.24 -2.70 35.54
CA LYS A 26 6.30 -2.84 34.42
C LYS A 26 6.19 -1.54 33.60
N ASN A 27 6.10 -0.40 34.27
CA ASN A 27 6.07 0.91 33.60
C ASN A 27 7.38 1.20 32.85
N GLU A 28 8.52 0.89 33.44
CA GLU A 28 9.83 1.04 32.78
C GLU A 28 9.95 0.17 31.53
N LEU A 29 9.49 -1.09 31.59
CA LEU A 29 9.44 -1.98 30.43
C LEU A 29 8.52 -1.45 29.34
N ALA A 30 7.33 -0.97 29.71
CA ALA A 30 6.38 -0.39 28.75
C ALA A 30 6.94 0.87 28.08
N ILE A 31 7.63 1.74 28.83
CA ILE A 31 8.29 2.92 28.26
C ILE A 31 9.40 2.50 27.31
N MET A 32 10.23 1.52 27.69
CA MET A 32 11.31 1.02 26.83
C MET A 32 10.74 0.45 25.51
N GLU A 33 9.68 -0.34 25.59
CA GLU A 33 9.00 -0.92 24.42
C GLU A 33 8.44 0.18 23.52
N GLN A 34 7.74 1.17 24.10
CA GLN A 34 7.24 2.32 23.36
C GLN A 34 8.36 3.11 22.67
N THR A 35 9.47 3.39 23.37
CA THR A 35 10.60 4.12 22.77
C THR A 35 11.26 3.35 21.63
N ASN A 36 11.32 2.02 21.73
CA ASN A 36 11.87 1.17 20.67
C ASN A 36 10.98 1.16 19.43
N ASP A 37 9.66 1.12 19.62
CA ASP A 37 8.71 1.18 18.51
C ASP A 37 8.68 2.58 17.87
N ASP A 38 8.76 3.65 18.66
CA ASP A 38 8.90 5.02 18.16
C ASP A 38 10.19 5.17 17.31
N GLU A 39 11.31 4.61 17.76
CA GLU A 39 12.58 4.64 17.03
C GLU A 39 12.48 3.87 15.69
N LYS A 40 11.82 2.72 15.67
CA LYS A 40 11.56 1.99 14.41
C LYS A 40 10.69 2.80 13.45
N MET A 41 9.65 3.46 13.95
CA MET A 41 8.76 4.31 13.15
C MET A 41 9.52 5.49 12.52
N VAL A 42 10.40 6.13 13.28
CA VAL A 42 11.27 7.21 12.76
C VAL A 42 12.18 6.70 11.65
N LYS A 43 12.88 5.56 11.86
CA LYS A 43 13.74 4.96 10.82
C LYS A 43 12.96 4.62 9.54
N LEU A 44 11.73 4.12 9.69
CA LEU A 44 10.88 3.81 8.55
C LEU A 44 10.46 5.08 7.78
N ALA A 45 10.11 6.15 8.50
CA ALA A 45 9.75 7.42 7.90
C ALA A 45 10.95 8.07 7.18
N GLU A 46 12.14 8.02 7.77
CA GLU A 46 13.38 8.49 7.14
C GLU A 46 13.71 7.71 5.86
N GLU A 47 13.56 6.39 5.88
CA GLU A 47 13.77 5.54 4.71
C GLU A 47 12.77 5.87 3.60
N GLN A 48 11.49 6.06 3.94
CA GLN A 48 10.46 6.50 2.98
C GLN A 48 10.79 7.87 2.39
N MET A 49 11.23 8.83 3.21
CA MET A 49 11.65 10.15 2.73
C MET A 49 12.83 10.06 1.77
N ARG A 50 13.85 9.24 2.08
CA ARG A 50 14.99 9.00 1.19
C ARG A 50 14.57 8.38 -0.13
N GLN A 51 13.71 7.37 -0.09
CA GLN A 51 13.18 6.74 -1.30
C GLN A 51 12.38 7.74 -2.15
N LYS A 52 11.54 8.57 -1.52
CA LYS A 52 10.80 9.64 -2.21
C LYS A 52 11.74 10.66 -2.84
N GLU A 53 12.80 11.07 -2.15
CA GLU A 53 13.80 12.00 -2.68
C GLU A 53 14.56 11.40 -3.88
N LEU A 54 14.94 10.13 -3.82
CA LEU A 54 15.57 9.41 -4.94
C LEU A 54 14.64 9.33 -6.16
N LEU A 55 13.36 9.03 -5.94
CA LEU A 55 12.37 9.01 -7.01
C LEU A 55 12.18 10.40 -7.64
N LEU A 56 12.10 11.45 -6.83
CA LEU A 56 12.01 12.83 -7.32
C LEU A 56 13.24 13.24 -8.14
N LYS A 57 14.45 12.91 -7.67
CA LYS A 57 15.68 13.11 -8.46
C LYS A 57 15.61 12.40 -9.79
N LYS A 58 15.10 11.15 -9.81
CA LYS A 58 14.96 10.40 -11.05
C LYS A 58 13.94 11.00 -12.01
N ILE A 59 12.84 11.55 -11.50
CA ILE A 59 11.84 12.26 -12.31
C ILE A 59 12.49 13.47 -13.00
N ILE A 60 13.23 14.29 -12.25
CA ILE A 60 13.92 15.49 -12.80
C ILE A 60 14.95 15.08 -13.87
N GLU A 61 15.71 14.01 -13.64
CA GLU A 61 16.62 13.48 -14.65
C GLU A 61 15.90 13.08 -15.93
N LEU A 62 14.78 12.35 -15.80
CA LEU A 62 13.97 11.90 -16.94
C LEU A 62 13.31 13.06 -17.68
N GLU A 63 12.86 14.09 -16.98
CA GLU A 63 12.35 15.33 -17.58
C GLU A 63 13.45 16.03 -18.41
N SER A 64 14.67 16.14 -17.87
CA SER A 64 15.80 16.70 -18.62
C SER A 64 16.19 15.86 -19.84
N GLU A 65 16.15 14.52 -19.73
CA GLU A 65 16.37 13.62 -20.87
C GLU A 65 15.27 13.75 -21.93
N LEU A 66 14.02 13.94 -21.52
CA LEU A 66 12.89 14.18 -22.42
C LEU A 66 13.03 15.51 -23.16
N ASP A 67 13.43 16.58 -22.46
CA ASP A 67 13.68 17.89 -23.08
C ASP A 67 14.79 17.82 -24.14
N LYS A 68 15.86 17.07 -23.85
CA LYS A 68 16.94 16.82 -24.82
C LYS A 68 16.43 16.06 -26.05
N LYS A 69 15.63 15.01 -25.84
CA LYS A 69 15.01 14.25 -26.94
C LYS A 69 14.15 15.16 -27.82
N GLN A 70 13.28 15.96 -27.22
CA GLN A 70 12.43 16.91 -27.96
C GLN A 70 13.26 17.95 -28.73
N SER A 71 14.35 18.45 -28.15
CA SER A 71 15.26 19.37 -28.84
C SER A 71 15.97 18.69 -30.02
N LEU A 72 16.36 17.42 -29.90
CA LEU A 72 16.96 16.66 -30.99
C LEU A 72 15.95 16.43 -32.12
N GLU A 73 14.72 16.02 -31.80
CA GLU A 73 13.63 15.85 -32.78
C GLU A 73 13.37 17.15 -33.56
N LEU A 74 13.33 18.29 -32.88
CA LEU A 74 13.13 19.58 -33.53
C LEU A 74 14.31 19.97 -34.43
N ASN A 75 15.55 19.73 -33.99
CA ASN A 75 16.74 19.96 -34.81
C ASN A 75 16.75 19.07 -36.06
N ILE A 76 16.38 17.79 -35.93
CA ILE A 76 16.22 16.86 -37.06
C ILE A 76 15.20 17.40 -38.07
N GLN A 77 14.04 17.86 -37.60
CA GLN A 77 13.02 18.47 -38.48
C GLN A 77 13.53 19.73 -39.19
N HIS A 78 14.24 20.60 -38.48
CA HIS A 78 14.83 21.82 -39.05
C HIS A 78 15.87 21.49 -40.14
N MET A 79 16.77 20.54 -39.87
CA MET A 79 17.80 20.12 -40.83
C MET A 79 17.17 19.47 -42.07
N ARG A 80 16.14 18.62 -41.89
CA ARG A 80 15.38 18.04 -43.00
C ARG A 80 14.77 19.13 -43.90
N GLY A 81 14.15 20.15 -43.30
CA GLY A 81 13.60 21.29 -44.05
C GLY A 81 14.66 22.10 -44.80
N ALA A 82 15.81 22.36 -44.19
CA ALA A 82 16.90 23.09 -44.82
C ALA A 82 17.48 22.34 -46.03
N ILE A 83 17.63 21.01 -45.94
CA ILE A 83 18.05 20.17 -47.07
C ILE A 83 17.03 20.23 -48.21
N GLU A 84 15.73 20.18 -47.90
CA GLU A 84 14.65 20.29 -48.90
C GLU A 84 14.68 21.64 -49.63
N GLU A 85 14.87 22.75 -48.91
CA GLU A 85 15.00 24.08 -49.48
C GLU A 85 16.24 24.21 -50.38
N MET A 86 17.40 23.71 -49.92
CA MET A 86 18.65 23.73 -50.69
C MET A 86 18.54 22.88 -51.98
N ASN A 87 17.90 21.71 -51.91
CA ASN A 87 17.65 20.87 -53.07
C ASN A 87 16.78 21.58 -54.12
N HIS A 88 15.79 22.36 -53.71
CA HIS A 88 14.98 23.18 -54.62
C HIS A 88 15.74 24.37 -55.24
N MET A 89 16.77 24.89 -54.57
CA MET A 89 17.55 26.04 -55.02
C MET A 89 18.70 25.67 -55.99
N SER A 90 19.19 24.42 -56.02
CA SER A 90 20.41 23.99 -56.76
C SER A 90 20.30 23.89 -58.31
N THR A 91 19.49 24.71 -58.96
CA THR A 91 19.32 24.67 -60.44
C THR A 91 20.41 25.42 -61.24
N CYS A 92 21.54 25.81 -60.65
CA CYS A 92 22.61 26.59 -61.32
C CYS A 92 24.01 26.07 -60.97
N GLU A 93 24.81 25.74 -62.00
CA GLU A 93 25.88 24.72 -61.95
C GLU A 93 27.29 25.15 -61.47
N GLU A 94 27.54 26.40 -61.04
CA GLU A 94 28.94 26.87 -60.79
C GLU A 94 29.28 27.37 -59.36
N GLU A 95 28.31 27.82 -58.54
CA GLU A 95 28.51 28.10 -57.09
C GLU A 95 28.33 26.82 -56.23
N ASP A 96 28.16 25.67 -56.89
CA ASP A 96 27.53 24.45 -56.41
C ASP A 96 28.45 23.55 -55.55
N MET A 97 29.77 23.61 -55.72
CA MET A 97 30.67 22.63 -55.08
C MET A 97 30.87 22.86 -53.57
N GLU A 98 30.90 24.11 -53.11
CA GLU A 98 31.03 24.44 -51.68
C GLU A 98 29.69 24.25 -50.94
N LEU A 99 28.57 24.57 -51.61
CA LEU A 99 27.22 24.27 -51.13
C LEU A 99 27.00 22.76 -51.00
N LYS A 100 27.45 21.97 -51.99
CA LYS A 100 27.35 20.51 -51.98
C LYS A 100 28.14 19.87 -50.84
N LYS A 101 29.36 20.34 -50.56
CA LYS A 101 30.13 19.87 -49.39
C LYS A 101 29.47 20.20 -48.05
N LYS A 102 28.84 21.39 -47.93
CA LYS A 102 28.09 21.75 -46.72
C LYS A 102 26.82 20.90 -46.57
N LEU A 103 26.17 20.58 -47.69
CA LEU A 103 25.00 19.70 -47.72
C LEU A 103 25.38 18.28 -47.29
N GLU A 104 26.45 17.71 -47.86
CA GLU A 104 26.99 16.40 -47.45
C GLU A 104 27.33 16.35 -45.94
N ALA A 105 27.94 17.42 -45.39
CA ALA A 105 28.24 17.48 -43.96
C ALA A 105 26.99 17.57 -43.07
N ILE A 106 25.95 18.29 -43.48
CA ILE A 106 24.67 18.37 -42.75
C ILE A 106 23.93 17.03 -42.83
N GLU A 107 24.01 16.34 -43.97
CA GLU A 107 23.39 15.02 -44.16
C GLU A 107 24.07 13.96 -43.28
N GLU A 108 25.39 14.00 -43.12
CA GLU A 108 26.13 13.13 -42.20
C GLU A 108 25.76 13.42 -40.73
N GLU A 109 25.73 14.70 -40.31
CA GLU A 109 25.32 15.07 -38.94
C GLU A 109 23.85 14.72 -38.66
N LEU A 110 22.98 14.83 -39.66
CA LEU A 110 21.58 14.41 -39.58
C LEU A 110 21.48 12.90 -39.36
N ASN A 111 22.22 12.10 -40.14
CA ASN A 111 22.24 10.65 -40.00
C ASN A 111 22.74 10.22 -38.60
N ASP A 112 23.82 10.84 -38.10
CA ASP A 112 24.34 10.57 -36.76
C ASP A 112 23.29 10.83 -35.66
N LYS A 113 22.53 11.94 -35.76
CA LYS A 113 21.47 12.26 -34.79
C LYS A 113 20.24 11.35 -34.91
N GLU A 114 19.90 10.92 -36.12
CA GLU A 114 18.84 9.93 -36.34
C GLU A 114 19.22 8.57 -35.74
N GLU A 115 20.47 8.12 -35.91
CA GLU A 115 20.99 6.91 -35.26
C GLU A 115 21.01 7.01 -33.73
N GLU A 116 21.39 8.17 -33.17
CA GLU A 116 21.34 8.42 -31.72
C GLU A 116 19.91 8.34 -31.17
N LEU A 117 18.96 8.96 -31.88
CA LEU A 117 17.54 8.93 -31.51
C LEU A 117 16.98 7.51 -31.54
N ASP A 118 17.22 6.75 -32.61
CA ASP A 118 16.82 5.35 -32.74
C ASP A 118 17.41 4.48 -31.63
N GLY A 119 18.69 4.71 -31.28
CA GLY A 119 19.35 4.06 -30.15
C GLY A 119 18.64 4.34 -28.82
N MET A 120 18.30 5.60 -28.56
CA MET A 120 17.59 6.02 -27.34
C MET A 120 16.19 5.39 -27.26
N GLU A 121 15.44 5.37 -28.36
CA GLU A 121 14.10 4.77 -28.42
C GLU A 121 14.13 3.26 -28.21
N SER A 122 15.11 2.57 -28.80
CA SER A 122 15.33 1.13 -28.61
C SER A 122 15.63 0.79 -27.15
N VAL A 123 16.50 1.56 -26.48
CA VAL A 123 16.78 1.38 -25.06
C VAL A 123 15.52 1.59 -24.22
N ASN A 124 14.74 2.64 -24.50
CA ASN A 124 13.51 2.92 -23.77
C ASN A 124 12.47 1.79 -23.92
N GLN A 125 12.26 1.29 -25.14
CA GLN A 125 11.39 0.14 -25.38
C GLN A 125 11.86 -1.11 -24.62
N ASN A 126 13.16 -1.40 -24.62
CA ASN A 126 13.72 -2.53 -23.87
C ASN A 126 13.48 -2.39 -22.36
N LEU A 127 13.64 -1.18 -21.80
CA LEU A 127 13.35 -0.92 -20.39
C LEU A 127 11.87 -1.12 -20.06
N ILE A 128 10.95 -0.64 -20.91
CA ILE A 128 9.50 -0.86 -20.75
C ILE A 128 9.19 -2.36 -20.74
N ILE A 129 9.75 -3.12 -21.68
CA ILE A 129 9.54 -4.58 -21.75
C ILE A 129 10.06 -5.26 -20.49
N LYS A 130 11.24 -4.87 -20.01
CA LYS A 130 11.86 -5.46 -18.82
C LYS A 130 11.07 -5.13 -17.55
N GLU A 131 10.65 -3.88 -17.39
CA GLU A 131 9.81 -3.44 -16.27
C GLU A 131 8.53 -4.27 -16.19
N ARG A 132 7.78 -4.36 -17.30
CA ARG A 132 6.55 -5.15 -17.39
C ARG A 132 6.77 -6.60 -16.98
N LYS A 133 7.81 -7.25 -17.52
CA LYS A 133 8.16 -8.63 -17.16
C LYS A 133 8.46 -8.78 -15.66
N THR A 134 9.28 -7.91 -15.10
CA THR A 134 9.63 -7.97 -13.68
C THR A 134 8.44 -7.68 -12.77
N ASN A 135 7.54 -6.78 -13.17
CA ASN A 135 6.32 -6.49 -12.45
C ASN A 135 5.36 -7.69 -12.51
N ASP A 136 5.20 -8.34 -13.67
CA ASP A 136 4.39 -9.55 -13.82
C ASP A 136 4.89 -10.68 -12.90
N GLU A 137 6.21 -10.91 -12.86
CA GLU A 137 6.83 -11.89 -11.95
C GLU A 137 6.57 -11.54 -10.47
N LEU A 138 6.68 -10.25 -10.11
CA LEU A 138 6.43 -9.79 -8.74
C LEU A 138 4.96 -9.98 -8.33
N GLN A 139 4.02 -9.66 -9.23
CA GLN A 139 2.60 -9.86 -8.99
C GLN A 139 2.26 -11.35 -8.87
N GLN A 140 2.81 -12.20 -9.74
CA GLN A 140 2.66 -13.66 -9.64
C GLN A 140 3.18 -14.18 -8.30
N ALA A 141 4.37 -13.75 -7.86
CA ALA A 141 4.92 -14.14 -6.56
C ALA A 141 4.00 -13.73 -5.40
N ARG A 142 3.42 -12.53 -5.45
CA ARG A 142 2.47 -12.06 -4.43
C ARG A 142 1.17 -12.88 -4.43
N GLN A 143 0.63 -13.20 -5.60
CA GLN A 143 -0.55 -14.07 -5.72
C GLN A 143 -0.29 -15.48 -5.18
N GLN A 144 0.89 -16.04 -5.45
CA GLN A 144 1.30 -17.34 -4.93
C GLN A 144 1.39 -17.33 -3.39
N LEU A 145 1.98 -16.28 -2.80
CA LEU A 145 1.99 -16.13 -1.35
C LEU A 145 0.57 -16.06 -0.78
N LEU A 146 -0.31 -15.22 -1.34
CA LEU A 146 -1.71 -15.12 -0.91
C LEU A 146 -2.43 -16.47 -0.97
N SER A 147 -2.25 -17.20 -2.07
CA SER A 147 -2.82 -18.54 -2.26
C SER A 147 -2.31 -19.52 -1.19
N ASN A 148 -0.99 -19.52 -0.94
CA ASN A 148 -0.38 -20.37 0.07
C ASN A 148 -0.89 -20.07 1.48
N PHE A 149 -0.93 -18.80 1.88
CA PHE A 149 -1.48 -18.41 3.17
C PHE A 149 -2.95 -18.84 3.28
N MET A 150 -3.76 -18.61 2.25
CA MET A 150 -5.18 -19.03 2.24
C MET A 150 -5.32 -20.56 2.39
N PHE A 151 -4.53 -21.35 1.66
CA PHE A 151 -4.53 -22.81 1.77
C PHE A 151 -4.11 -23.28 3.17
N ILE A 152 -3.10 -22.64 3.75
CA ILE A 152 -2.59 -22.95 5.07
C ILE A 152 -3.62 -22.60 6.17
N TYR A 153 -4.27 -21.44 6.09
CA TYR A 153 -5.33 -21.03 7.03
C TYR A 153 -6.54 -21.96 7.01
N LEU A 154 -6.84 -22.57 5.87
CA LEU A 154 -7.92 -23.55 5.72
C LEU A 154 -7.56 -24.94 6.28
N SER A 155 -6.32 -25.16 6.75
CA SER A 155 -5.84 -26.45 7.27
C SER A 155 -5.72 -26.43 8.81
N PRO A 156 -6.67 -27.05 9.56
CA PRO A 156 -6.71 -27.01 11.02
C PRO A 156 -5.49 -27.65 11.72
N LYS A 157 -4.69 -28.43 10.99
CA LYS A 157 -3.47 -29.09 11.51
C LYS A 157 -2.22 -28.20 11.49
N ILE A 158 -2.23 -27.11 10.73
CA ILE A 158 -1.04 -26.26 10.47
C ILE A 158 -1.10 -24.99 11.32
N PHE A 159 -2.29 -24.38 11.46
CA PHE A 159 -2.50 -23.15 12.22
C PHE A 159 -3.31 -23.42 13.49
N ASN A 160 -2.62 -23.71 14.59
CA ASN A 160 -3.22 -23.61 15.92
C ASN A 160 -2.43 -22.65 16.82
N ASP A 161 -1.68 -21.72 16.22
CA ASP A 161 -0.90 -20.74 16.96
C ASP A 161 -1.09 -19.34 16.41
N SER A 162 -1.69 -18.50 17.22
CA SER A 162 -2.03 -17.10 17.00
C SER A 162 -0.81 -16.16 17.02
N ARG A 163 0.35 -16.63 16.51
CA ARG A 163 1.65 -15.93 16.68
C ARG A 163 2.19 -15.26 15.43
N THR A 164 1.60 -15.49 14.25
CA THR A 164 2.08 -14.85 13.03
C THR A 164 1.28 -13.59 12.74
N ASN A 165 1.97 -12.45 12.70
CA ASN A 165 1.36 -11.14 12.46
C ASN A 165 0.96 -10.94 10.98
N ILE A 166 1.32 -11.87 10.09
CA ILE A 166 0.99 -11.81 8.66
C ILE A 166 -0.22 -12.68 8.35
N CYS A 167 -1.26 -12.09 7.79
CA CYS A 167 -2.50 -12.76 7.42
C CYS A 167 -3.01 -12.33 6.04
N VAL A 168 -4.07 -12.99 5.57
CA VAL A 168 -4.82 -12.55 4.37
C VAL A 168 -6.02 -11.76 4.86
N LYS A 169 -6.07 -10.47 4.51
CA LYS A 169 -7.22 -9.60 4.77
C LYS A 169 -8.04 -9.45 3.49
N ARG A 170 -9.37 -9.41 3.60
CA ARG A 170 -10.26 -9.04 2.50
C ARG A 170 -10.59 -7.56 2.64
N MET A 171 -9.92 -6.72 1.86
CA MET A 171 -10.12 -5.28 1.84
C MET A 171 -11.53 -4.97 1.36
N GLY A 172 -12.27 -4.19 2.13
CA GLY A 172 -13.66 -3.86 1.86
C GLY A 172 -14.68 -4.89 2.37
N GLU A 173 -14.25 -5.90 3.11
CA GLU A 173 -15.18 -6.79 3.80
C GLU A 173 -15.75 -6.12 5.05
N LEU A 174 -17.06 -6.23 5.22
CA LEU A 174 -17.78 -5.67 6.36
C LEU A 174 -17.54 -6.53 7.61
N ASP A 175 -17.12 -5.89 8.72
CA ASP A 175 -17.04 -6.59 10.02
C ASP A 175 -18.46 -6.81 10.57
N GLU A 176 -18.85 -8.08 10.71
CA GLU A 176 -20.16 -8.48 11.22
C GLU A 176 -20.30 -8.27 12.74
N LYS A 177 -19.19 -8.19 13.50
CA LYS A 177 -19.23 -8.16 14.97
C LYS A 177 -20.04 -7.00 15.55
N PRO A 178 -19.92 -5.74 15.05
CA PRO A 178 -20.72 -4.63 15.55
C PRO A 178 -22.21 -4.83 15.30
N PHE A 179 -22.59 -5.41 14.15
CA PHE A 179 -23.99 -5.71 13.83
C PHE A 179 -24.57 -6.77 14.77
N VAL A 180 -23.82 -7.84 15.04
CA VAL A 180 -24.21 -8.87 16.02
C VAL A 180 -24.40 -8.27 17.40
N LYS A 181 -23.50 -7.38 17.83
CA LYS A 181 -23.62 -6.69 19.12
C LYS A 181 -24.89 -5.84 19.19
N VAL A 182 -25.17 -5.05 18.17
CA VAL A 182 -26.38 -4.21 18.09
C VAL A 182 -27.64 -5.06 18.05
N ALA A 183 -27.67 -6.14 17.25
CA ALA A 183 -28.81 -7.03 17.15
C ALA A 183 -29.09 -7.76 18.47
N ASN A 184 -28.06 -8.19 19.18
CA ASN A 184 -28.20 -8.80 20.51
C ASN A 184 -28.81 -7.83 21.53
N ILE A 185 -28.45 -6.55 21.48
CA ILE A 185 -29.01 -5.53 22.37
C ILE A 185 -30.48 -5.21 22.02
N LYS A 186 -30.80 -5.09 20.72
CA LYS A 186 -32.14 -4.68 20.26
C LYS A 186 -33.18 -5.78 20.29
N HIS A 187 -32.80 -7.01 19.94
CA HIS A 187 -33.75 -8.10 19.68
C HIS A 187 -33.68 -9.21 20.73
N GLY A 188 -32.49 -9.50 21.27
CA GLY A 188 -32.27 -10.62 22.21
C GLY A 188 -32.55 -12.01 21.62
N GLY A 189 -32.00 -13.06 22.23
CA GLY A 189 -32.35 -14.46 21.91
C GLY A 189 -31.81 -15.01 20.58
N GLU A 190 -32.44 -16.08 20.07
CA GLU A 190 -32.04 -16.80 18.83
C GLU A 190 -32.22 -15.93 17.55
N ASP A 191 -33.16 -14.98 17.55
CA ASP A 191 -33.46 -14.12 16.40
C ASP A 191 -32.40 -13.04 16.16
N ALA A 192 -31.60 -12.69 17.17
CA ALA A 192 -30.56 -11.66 17.06
C ALA A 192 -29.51 -12.00 16.00
N LYS A 193 -29.17 -13.28 15.83
CA LYS A 193 -28.19 -13.70 14.82
C LYS A 193 -28.72 -13.54 13.39
N ALA A 194 -29.98 -13.93 13.16
CA ALA A 194 -30.62 -13.75 11.86
C ALA A 194 -30.76 -12.25 11.53
N LYS A 195 -31.15 -11.43 12.51
CA LYS A 195 -31.25 -9.96 12.33
C LYS A 195 -29.91 -9.29 12.07
N ALA A 196 -28.83 -9.74 12.72
CA ALA A 196 -27.49 -9.25 12.43
C ALA A 196 -27.10 -9.55 10.97
N ALA A 197 -27.34 -10.77 10.50
CA ALA A 197 -27.04 -11.18 9.13
C ALA A 197 -27.86 -10.38 8.11
N GLU A 198 -29.16 -10.18 8.34
CA GLU A 198 -30.01 -9.35 7.47
C GLU A 198 -29.47 -7.90 7.36
N LEU A 199 -29.09 -7.30 8.49
CA LEU A 199 -28.53 -5.94 8.51
C LEU A 199 -27.16 -5.87 7.82
N CYS A 200 -26.27 -6.85 8.06
CA CYS A 200 -24.98 -6.92 7.37
C CYS A 200 -25.17 -7.02 5.85
N SER A 201 -26.02 -7.93 5.38
CA SER A 201 -26.27 -8.09 3.95
C SER A 201 -26.83 -6.82 3.30
N LEU A 202 -27.75 -6.13 3.98
CA LEU A 202 -28.25 -4.83 3.49
C LEU A 202 -27.12 -3.81 3.28
N TRP A 203 -26.20 -3.71 4.24
CA TRP A 203 -25.08 -2.79 4.14
C TRP A 203 -24.02 -3.24 3.13
N GLU A 204 -23.80 -4.55 2.98
CA GLU A 204 -22.97 -5.09 1.91
C GLU A 204 -23.55 -4.75 0.53
N ASP A 205 -24.87 -4.80 0.35
CA ASP A 205 -25.54 -4.41 -0.90
C ASP A 205 -25.35 -2.92 -1.18
N TYR A 206 -25.48 -2.05 -0.18
CA TYR A 206 -25.16 -0.63 -0.35
C TYR A 206 -23.69 -0.40 -0.71
N LEU A 207 -22.76 -1.04 -0.01
CA LEU A 207 -21.32 -0.94 -0.31
C LEU A 207 -20.98 -1.36 -1.74
N ARG A 208 -21.74 -2.32 -2.30
CA ARG A 208 -21.57 -2.81 -3.67
C ARG A 208 -22.30 -1.98 -4.72
N ASP A 209 -23.26 -1.13 -4.34
CA ASP A 209 -24.02 -0.29 -5.27
C ASP A 209 -23.12 0.79 -5.90
N PRO A 210 -22.85 0.75 -7.21
CA PRO A 210 -22.04 1.76 -7.88
C PRO A 210 -22.65 3.16 -7.82
N ASN A 211 -23.98 3.28 -7.65
CA ASN A 211 -24.67 4.57 -7.58
C ASN A 211 -24.52 5.24 -6.21
N TRP A 212 -24.12 4.50 -5.18
CA TRP A 212 -23.85 5.08 -3.87
C TRP A 212 -22.36 5.35 -3.72
N HIS A 213 -22.01 6.64 -3.79
CA HIS A 213 -20.64 7.12 -3.67
C HIS A 213 -20.62 8.33 -2.72
N PRO A 214 -20.66 8.11 -1.39
CA PRO A 214 -20.80 9.17 -0.41
C PRO A 214 -19.45 9.87 -0.14
N TYR A 215 -18.82 10.35 -1.20
CA TYR A 215 -17.55 11.09 -1.16
C TYR A 215 -17.74 12.48 -1.74
N LYS A 216 -16.91 13.42 -1.26
CA LYS A 216 -16.83 14.78 -1.77
C LYS A 216 -15.39 15.12 -2.12
N MET A 217 -15.22 15.94 -3.15
CA MET A 217 -13.93 16.47 -3.54
C MET A 217 -13.56 17.64 -2.63
N VAL A 218 -12.37 17.60 -2.05
CA VAL A 218 -11.77 18.73 -1.33
C VAL A 218 -10.45 19.11 -1.99
N VAL A 219 -10.22 20.41 -2.10
CA VAL A 219 -8.97 20.97 -2.63
C VAL A 219 -7.97 21.08 -1.49
N GLU A 220 -6.87 20.33 -1.60
CA GLU A 220 -5.72 20.45 -0.70
C GLU A 220 -4.52 20.91 -1.53
N GLY A 221 -4.29 22.23 -1.54
CA GLY A 221 -3.29 22.88 -2.40
C GLY A 221 -3.69 22.83 -3.88
N GLU A 222 -2.83 22.25 -4.71
CA GLU A 222 -3.07 22.01 -6.15
C GLU A 222 -3.67 20.61 -6.43
N THR A 223 -3.90 19.80 -5.39
CA THR A 223 -4.40 18.43 -5.54
C THR A 223 -5.85 18.31 -5.06
N PHE A 224 -6.66 17.55 -5.79
CA PHE A 224 -8.01 17.20 -5.40
C PHE A 224 -7.99 15.85 -4.67
N LYS A 225 -8.58 15.77 -3.48
CA LYS A 225 -8.73 14.52 -2.72
C LYS A 225 -10.20 14.22 -2.48
N GLU A 226 -10.59 12.98 -2.72
CA GLU A 226 -11.87 12.45 -2.27
C GLU A 226 -11.82 12.19 -0.77
N ILE A 227 -12.75 12.78 -0.04
CA ILE A 227 -12.96 12.48 1.38
C ILE A 227 -14.40 12.05 1.60
N LEU A 228 -14.61 11.22 2.61
CA LEU A 228 -15.94 10.75 2.95
C LEU A 228 -16.86 11.93 3.30
N ASN A 229 -18.05 11.94 2.72
CA ASN A 229 -19.07 12.92 3.03
C ASN A 229 -19.87 12.47 4.25
N GLU A 230 -19.46 12.92 5.45
CA GLU A 230 -20.20 12.63 6.70
C GLU A 230 -21.64 13.16 6.68
N ASP A 231 -21.97 14.06 5.75
CA ASP A 231 -23.32 14.60 5.60
C ASP A 231 -24.27 13.71 4.77
N ASP A 232 -23.79 12.61 4.19
CA ASP A 232 -24.59 11.64 3.44
C ASP A 232 -25.76 11.09 4.26
N GLU A 233 -26.93 11.02 3.64
CA GLU A 233 -28.19 10.65 4.31
C GLU A 233 -28.12 9.24 4.92
N LYS A 234 -27.62 8.25 4.16
CA LYS A 234 -27.51 6.87 4.62
C LYS A 234 -26.48 6.74 5.74
N LEU A 235 -25.34 7.42 5.63
CA LEU A 235 -24.31 7.42 6.68
C LEU A 235 -24.80 8.07 7.98
N LYS A 236 -25.59 9.15 7.88
CA LYS A 236 -26.23 9.78 9.03
C LYS A 236 -27.22 8.83 9.70
N GLU A 237 -28.12 8.23 8.92
CA GLU A 237 -29.12 7.27 9.39
C GLU A 237 -28.45 6.08 10.09
N LEU A 238 -27.42 5.50 9.47
CA LEU A 238 -26.60 4.41 10.03
C LEU A 238 -26.08 4.74 11.42
N LYS A 239 -25.48 5.93 11.57
CA LYS A 239 -24.89 6.38 12.83
C LYS A 239 -25.95 6.61 13.90
N THR A 240 -27.12 7.14 13.52
CA THR A 240 -28.24 7.36 14.45
C THR A 240 -28.93 6.07 14.87
N GLU A 241 -29.11 5.11 13.95
CA GLU A 241 -29.90 3.91 14.22
C GLU A 241 -29.08 2.75 14.79
N LEU A 242 -27.88 2.53 14.25
CA LEU A 242 -27.03 1.38 14.59
C LEU A 242 -25.79 1.77 15.41
N GLY A 243 -25.55 3.08 15.59
CA GLY A 243 -24.53 3.61 16.47
C GLY A 243 -23.13 3.68 15.83
N THR A 244 -22.18 4.17 16.62
CA THR A 244 -20.83 4.52 16.14
C THR A 244 -20.00 3.32 15.70
N GLU A 245 -20.09 2.18 16.39
CA GLU A 245 -19.28 1.00 16.05
C GLU A 245 -19.66 0.41 14.69
N VAL A 246 -20.95 0.40 14.34
CA VAL A 246 -21.42 -0.05 13.02
C VAL A 246 -21.05 0.96 11.94
N TYR A 247 -21.19 2.25 12.23
CA TYR A 247 -20.75 3.33 11.34
C TYR A 247 -19.25 3.21 11.00
N GLU A 248 -18.40 2.98 12.00
CA GLU A 248 -16.95 2.79 11.80
C GLU A 248 -16.67 1.55 10.94
N ALA A 249 -17.38 0.45 11.14
CA ALA A 249 -17.21 -0.77 10.34
C ALA A 249 -17.58 -0.55 8.86
N VAL A 250 -18.73 0.09 8.60
CA VAL A 250 -19.18 0.39 7.23
C VAL A 250 -18.25 1.38 6.54
N THR A 251 -17.87 2.47 7.22
CA THR A 251 -16.98 3.49 6.62
C THR A 251 -15.56 2.97 6.39
N THR A 252 -15.06 2.08 7.27
CA THR A 252 -13.80 1.38 7.04
C THR A 252 -13.88 0.52 5.79
N ALA A 253 -14.90 -0.33 5.67
CA ALA A 253 -15.09 -1.17 4.48
C ALA A 253 -15.23 -0.32 3.20
N LEU A 254 -15.99 0.78 3.26
CA LEU A 254 -16.19 1.69 2.14
C LEU A 254 -14.89 2.37 1.69
N ASN A 255 -14.06 2.85 2.63
CA ASN A 255 -12.75 3.45 2.33
C ASN A 255 -11.80 2.42 1.72
N GLU A 256 -11.75 1.21 2.28
CA GLU A 256 -10.93 0.13 1.74
C GLU A 256 -11.37 -0.26 0.31
N MET A 257 -12.67 -0.27 0.02
CA MET A 257 -13.17 -0.49 -1.34
C MET A 257 -12.76 0.63 -2.28
N ASN A 258 -12.80 1.90 -1.84
CA ASN A 258 -12.40 3.04 -2.68
C ASN A 258 -10.89 3.05 -2.97
N GLU A 259 -10.07 2.63 -2.00
CA GLU A 259 -8.61 2.57 -2.16
C GLU A 259 -8.19 1.38 -3.04
N TYR A 260 -8.77 0.19 -2.82
CA TYR A 260 -8.29 -1.04 -3.46
C TYR A 260 -9.04 -1.42 -4.73
N ASN A 261 -10.31 -1.02 -4.87
CA ASN A 261 -11.14 -1.39 -6.01
C ASN A 261 -12.31 -0.41 -6.23
N PRO A 262 -12.02 0.88 -6.51
CA PRO A 262 -13.04 1.94 -6.56
C PRO A 262 -14.12 1.66 -7.61
N SER A 263 -13.72 1.14 -8.78
CA SER A 263 -14.66 0.85 -9.87
C SER A 263 -15.38 -0.48 -9.72
N GLY A 264 -14.70 -1.52 -9.23
CA GLY A 264 -15.24 -2.87 -9.20
C GLY A 264 -16.14 -3.16 -8.00
N ARG A 265 -15.99 -2.42 -6.89
CA ARG A 265 -16.79 -2.58 -5.67
C ARG A 265 -16.91 -4.03 -5.17
N TYR A 266 -15.86 -4.83 -5.37
CA TYR A 266 -15.73 -6.17 -4.78
C TYR A 266 -14.50 -6.23 -3.88
N THR A 267 -14.57 -7.09 -2.85
CA THR A 267 -13.49 -7.25 -1.88
C THR A 267 -12.22 -7.77 -2.53
N VAL A 268 -11.07 -7.17 -2.22
CA VAL A 268 -9.75 -7.59 -2.73
C VAL A 268 -8.95 -8.25 -1.62
N LYS A 269 -8.32 -9.39 -1.91
CA LYS A 269 -7.45 -10.07 -0.95
C LYS A 269 -6.08 -9.40 -0.94
N GLU A 270 -5.59 -9.09 0.25
CA GLU A 270 -4.28 -8.47 0.43
C GLU A 270 -3.50 -9.16 1.55
N LEU A 271 -2.17 -9.19 1.41
CA LEU A 271 -1.31 -9.68 2.45
C LEU A 271 -1.19 -8.58 3.50
N TRP A 272 -1.52 -8.89 4.74
CA TRP A 272 -1.75 -7.88 5.76
C TRP A 272 -0.89 -8.14 6.99
N ASN A 273 -0.25 -7.09 7.50
CA ASN A 273 0.39 -7.10 8.79
C ASN A 273 -0.63 -6.60 9.83
N SER A 274 -1.15 -7.52 10.65
CA SER A 274 -2.19 -7.25 11.63
C SER A 274 -1.71 -6.39 12.81
N THR A 275 -0.42 -6.47 13.15
CA THR A 275 0.20 -5.67 14.20
C THR A 275 0.37 -4.22 13.76
N GLU A 276 0.93 -4.02 12.57
CA GLU A 276 1.21 -2.67 12.03
C GLU A 276 0.00 -2.06 11.30
N LYS A 277 -1.10 -2.81 11.14
CA LYS A 277 -2.31 -2.38 10.43
C LYS A 277 -2.03 -1.80 9.04
N ARG A 278 -1.14 -2.47 8.28
CA ARG A 278 -0.79 -2.09 6.91
C ARG A 278 -0.66 -3.30 6.00
N LYS A 279 -0.61 -3.03 4.69
CA LYS A 279 -0.19 -4.01 3.70
C LYS A 279 1.21 -4.55 4.03
N ALA A 280 1.34 -5.87 4.02
CA ALA A 280 2.59 -6.56 4.22
C ALA A 280 3.43 -6.55 2.94
N ARG A 281 4.74 -6.46 3.13
CA ARG A 281 5.76 -6.61 2.10
C ARG A 281 5.86 -8.07 1.69
N LEU A 282 6.32 -8.30 0.46
CA LEU A 282 6.57 -9.66 -0.03
C LEU A 282 7.58 -10.41 0.87
N GLY A 283 8.64 -9.71 1.31
CA GLY A 283 9.64 -10.24 2.23
C GLY A 283 9.06 -10.71 3.56
N GLU A 284 8.20 -9.91 4.19
CA GLU A 284 7.53 -10.26 5.46
C GLU A 284 6.70 -11.55 5.30
N GLY A 285 6.00 -11.70 4.16
CA GLY A 285 5.26 -12.93 3.85
C GLY A 285 6.15 -14.16 3.68
N ILE A 286 7.28 -14.02 2.99
CA ILE A 286 8.25 -15.10 2.78
C ILE A 286 8.91 -15.50 4.09
N GLU A 287 9.35 -14.53 4.90
CA GLU A 287 9.96 -14.78 6.21
C GLU A 287 8.99 -15.52 7.12
N CYS A 288 7.73 -15.07 7.19
CA CYS A 288 6.68 -15.73 7.95
C CYS A 288 6.47 -17.19 7.52
N LEU A 289 6.42 -17.47 6.21
CA LEU A 289 6.29 -18.85 5.71
C LEU A 289 7.54 -19.70 6.03
N LEU A 290 8.73 -19.12 5.93
CA LEU A 290 9.98 -19.81 6.26
C LEU A 290 10.07 -20.18 7.75
N GLU A 291 9.65 -19.29 8.63
CA GLU A 291 9.59 -19.54 10.07
C GLU A 291 8.60 -20.67 10.40
N GLN A 292 7.40 -20.61 9.82
CA GLN A 292 6.40 -21.67 9.98
C GLN A 292 6.93 -23.03 9.51
N TRP A 293 7.58 -23.06 8.34
CA TRP A 293 8.17 -24.28 7.81
C TRP A 293 9.27 -24.85 8.71
N LYS A 294 10.12 -23.98 9.29
CA LYS A 294 11.14 -24.39 10.27
C LYS A 294 10.51 -24.98 11.53
N MET A 295 9.44 -24.37 12.06
CA MET A 295 8.72 -24.89 13.22
C MET A 295 8.12 -26.28 12.97
N HIS A 296 7.56 -26.52 11.78
CA HIS A 296 7.01 -27.83 11.42
C HIS A 296 8.06 -28.93 11.23
N LYS A 297 9.30 -28.57 10.87
CA LYS A 297 10.40 -29.53 10.69
C LYS A 297 11.07 -29.97 12.00
N GLN A 298 10.89 -29.23 13.09
CA GLN A 298 11.47 -29.59 14.38
C GLN A 298 10.81 -30.87 14.92
N PRO A 299 11.56 -31.95 15.21
CA PRO A 299 10.99 -33.15 15.80
C PRO A 299 10.41 -32.80 17.17
N LYS A 300 9.14 -33.16 17.42
CA LYS A 300 8.51 -32.99 18.73
C LYS A 300 9.35 -33.72 19.77
N GLN A 301 10.14 -32.99 20.56
CA GLN A 301 10.76 -33.57 21.76
C GLN A 301 9.62 -34.07 22.65
N ARG A 302 9.50 -35.41 22.73
CA ARG A 302 8.64 -36.04 23.73
C ARG A 302 9.19 -35.62 25.09
N ARG A 303 8.46 -34.74 25.78
CA ARG A 303 8.64 -34.55 27.22
C ARG A 303 8.26 -35.88 27.87
N ASN A 304 9.27 -36.65 28.26
CA ASN A 304 9.12 -37.77 29.17
C ASN A 304 8.75 -37.26 30.57
#